data_AF-A0A8H8MSA1-F1
#
_entry.id   AF-A0A8H8MSA1-F1
#
_cell.length_a   1.000
_cell.length_b   1.000
_cell.length_c   1.000
_cell.angle_alpha   90.00
_cell.angle_beta   90.00
_cell.angle_gamma   90.00
#
_symmetry.space_group_name_H-M   'P 1'
#
loop_
_entity.id
_entity.type
_entity.pdbx_description
1 polymer ?
#
loop_
_entity_poly.entity_id
_entity_poly.type
_entity_poly.pdbx_seq_one_letter_code
_entity_poly.pdbx_strand_id
1 'polypeptide(L)' 'MSKWSTCRSKLGNGATGLYKYFDRTIKETGTLDHLRNEDGEIPCVFICCDCPFQYIHEYYEKLDESYFLPVRNSELRDV' A
#
# COMPACT_ATOMS: atom_id res chain seq x y z
N MET A 1 -9.02 0.61 -13.95
CA MET A 1 -9.64 0.51 -12.62
C MET A 1 -8.63 -0.14 -11.69
N SER A 2 -7.84 0.69 -11.00
CA SER A 2 -6.72 0.25 -10.18
C SER A 2 -7.25 -0.30 -8.86
N LYS A 3 -7.02 -1.59 -8.62
CA LYS A 3 -7.46 -2.33 -7.45
C LYS A 3 -6.74 -1.75 -6.23
N TRP A 4 -7.47 -1.06 -5.35
CA TRP A 4 -6.90 -0.48 -4.13
C TRP A 4 -6.47 -1.61 -3.20
N SER A 5 -5.16 -1.79 -3.03
CA SER A 5 -4.58 -2.63 -1.99
C SER A 5 -4.71 -1.90 -0.66
N THR A 6 -5.79 -2.19 0.07
CA THR A 6 -6.06 -1.66 1.42
C THR A 6 -5.04 -2.21 2.40
N CYS A 7 -3.95 -1.47 2.59
CA CYS A 7 -2.79 -1.97 3.31
C CYS A 7 -2.02 -0.74 3.83
N ARG A 8 -2.39 -0.20 5.00
CA ARG A 8 -1.83 1.09 5.48
C ARG A 8 -1.01 1.00 6.76
N SER A 9 -1.35 0.13 7.72
CA SER A 9 -0.77 0.27 9.06
C SER A 9 0.67 -0.25 9.21
N LYS A 10 1.05 -1.32 8.51
CA LYS A 10 2.47 -1.81 8.49
C LYS A 10 3.14 -1.80 7.12
N LEU A 11 2.36 -1.65 6.05
CA LEU A 11 2.91 -1.30 4.73
C LEU A 11 3.57 0.07 4.72
N GLY A 12 3.08 1.00 5.56
CA GLY A 12 3.66 2.33 5.68
C GLY A 12 5.16 2.28 5.91
N ASN A 13 5.67 1.36 6.73
CA ASN A 13 7.10 1.29 7.05
C ASN A 13 7.92 0.63 5.93
N GLY A 14 7.43 -0.46 5.33
CA GLY A 14 8.13 -1.15 4.24
C GLY A 14 8.24 -0.29 2.98
N ALA A 15 7.11 0.30 2.55
CA ALA A 15 7.10 1.22 1.41
C ALA A 15 7.87 2.51 1.69
N THR A 16 7.75 3.09 2.90
CA THR A 16 8.54 4.29 3.27
C THR A 16 10.04 4.01 3.27
N GLY A 17 10.47 2.82 3.74
CA GLY A 17 11.87 2.40 3.65
C GLY A 17 12.38 2.35 2.21
N LEU A 18 11.57 1.81 1.30
CA LEU A 18 11.86 1.77 -0.13
C LEU A 18 11.96 3.18 -0.74
N TYR A 19 11.03 4.08 -0.42
CA TYR A 19 11.08 5.47 -0.90
C TYR A 19 12.31 6.21 -0.37
N LYS A 20 12.67 6.02 0.90
CA LYS A 20 13.89 6.59 1.48
C LYS A 20 15.16 6.06 0.81
N TYR A 21 15.17 4.78 0.44
CA TYR A 21 16.25 4.19 -0.32
C TYR A 21 16.40 4.88 -1.69
N PHE A 22 15.31 5.09 -2.43
CA PHE A 22 15.37 5.81 -3.71
C PHE A 22 15.85 7.24 -3.57
N ASP A 23 15.33 7.97 -2.58
CA ASP A 23 15.75 9.35 -2.31
C ASP A 23 17.26 9.41 -2.00
N ARG A 24 17.77 8.43 -1.23
CA ARG A 24 19.21 8.30 -0.96
C ARG A 24 20.00 7.97 -2.24
N THR A 25 19.57 7.00 -3.04
CA THR A 25 20.25 6.59 -4.28
C THR A 25 20.33 7.75 -5.28
N ILE A 26 19.29 8.57 -5.40
CA ILE A 26 19.32 9.79 -6.24
C ILE A 26 20.38 10.78 -5.70
N LYS A 27 20.45 10.96 -4.38
CA LYS A 27 21.35 11.92 -3.73
C LYS A 27 22.82 11.48 -3.71
N GLU A 28 23.10 10.19 -3.56
CA GLU A 28 24.47 9.65 -3.42
C GLU A 28 25.10 9.26 -4.75
N THR A 29 24.35 8.57 -5.62
CA THR A 29 24.84 8.03 -6.90
C THR A 29 24.40 8.84 -8.12
N GLY A 30 23.53 9.84 -7.93
CA GLY A 30 23.10 10.76 -8.97
C GLY A 30 22.04 10.22 -9.93
N THR A 31 21.73 8.92 -9.95
CA THR A 31 20.68 8.37 -10.82
C THR A 31 19.98 7.15 -10.24
N LEU A 32 18.67 7.04 -10.51
CA LEU A 32 17.87 5.84 -10.27
C LEU A 32 18.01 4.81 -11.40
N ASP A 33 18.60 5.21 -12.54
CA ASP A 33 18.65 4.41 -13.77
C ASP A 33 19.57 3.19 -13.65
N HIS A 34 20.50 3.18 -12.70
CA HIS A 34 21.32 2.00 -12.42
C HIS A 34 20.53 0.82 -11.84
N LEU A 35 19.32 1.06 -11.33
CA LEU A 35 18.42 0.03 -10.81
C LEU A 35 17.42 -0.47 -11.86
N ARG A 36 17.48 0.08 -13.07
CA ARG A 36 16.57 -0.26 -14.17
C ARG A 36 17.00 -1.58 -14.82
N ASN A 37 16.04 -2.45 -15.10
CA ASN A 37 16.26 -3.69 -15.84
C ASN A 37 16.35 -3.40 -17.37
N GLU A 38 16.59 -4.45 -18.16
CA GLU A 38 16.67 -4.38 -19.62
C GLU A 38 15.36 -3.90 -20.26
N ASP A 39 14.21 -4.17 -19.64
CA ASP A 39 12.87 -3.74 -20.09
C ASP A 39 12.57 -2.27 -19.77
N GLY A 40 13.45 -1.60 -19.05
CA GLY A 40 13.25 -0.21 -18.67
C GLY A 40 12.41 -0.01 -17.41
N GLU A 41 12.16 -1.04 -16.61
CA GLU A 41 11.43 -0.99 -15.34
C GLU A 41 12.37 -1.10 -14.13
N ILE A 42 11.92 -0.63 -12.97
CA ILE A 42 12.63 -0.82 -11.69
C ILE A 42 11.76 -1.75 -10.83
N PRO A 43 11.99 -3.07 -10.87
CA PRO A 43 11.18 -4.02 -10.11
C PRO A 43 11.45 -3.84 -8.61
N CYS A 44 10.39 -3.56 -7.87
CA CYS A 44 10.46 -3.28 -6.44
C CYS A 44 9.62 -4.30 -5.67
N VAL A 45 10.25 -5.03 -4.76
CA VAL A 45 9.57 -5.96 -3.86
C VAL A 45 9.80 -5.51 -2.43
N PHE A 46 8.72 -5.42 -1.65
CA PHE A 46 8.79 -5.13 -0.23
C PHE A 46 7.82 -6.03 0.52
N ILE A 47 8.17 -6.36 1.77
CA ILE A 47 7.38 -7.25 2.61
C ILE A 47 6.22 -6.47 3.23
N CYS A 48 5.01 -7.01 3.10
CA CYS A 48 3.80 -6.51 3.74
C CYS A 48 3.52 -7.36 4.98
N CYS A 49 3.78 -6.83 6.17
CA CYS A 49 3.79 -7.66 7.38
C CYS A 49 2.39 -8.01 7.94
N ASP A 50 1.34 -7.25 7.62
CA ASP A 50 0.01 -7.48 8.19
C ASP A 50 -1.11 -7.19 7.18
N CYS A 51 -2.18 -7.99 7.25
CA CYS A 51 -3.44 -7.72 6.55
C CYS A 51 -4.24 -6.62 7.27
N PRO A 52 -4.99 -5.77 6.55
CA PRO A 52 -5.70 -4.62 7.13
C PRO A 52 -6.82 -5.01 8.11
N PHE A 53 -7.28 -6.27 8.07
CA PHE A 53 -8.48 -6.71 8.79
C PHE A 53 -8.38 -6.48 10.30
N GLN A 54 -7.21 -6.73 10.90
CA GLN A 54 -6.98 -6.52 12.33
C GLN A 54 -7.13 -5.06 12.76
N TYR A 55 -7.01 -4.12 11.83
CA TYR A 55 -7.06 -2.69 12.08
C TYR A 55 -8.30 -2.04 11.46
N ILE A 56 -9.28 -2.82 10.97
CA ILE A 56 -10.40 -2.31 10.17
C ILE A 56 -11.20 -1.22 10.90
N HIS A 57 -11.32 -1.33 12.22
CA HIS A 57 -11.96 -0.34 13.07
C HIS A 57 -11.32 1.05 12.93
N GLU A 58 -9.98 1.13 12.96
CA GLU A 58 -9.27 2.39 12.80
C GLU A 58 -9.48 3.02 11.42
N TYR A 59 -9.75 2.22 10.39
CA TYR A 59 -10.08 2.76 9.07
C TYR A 59 -11.46 3.43 9.11
N TYR A 60 -12.45 2.82 9.78
CA TYR A 60 -13.77 3.42 9.94
C TYR A 60 -13.74 4.72 10.75
N GLU A 61 -12.80 4.86 11.70
CA GLU A 61 -12.63 6.11 12.45
C GLU A 61 -11.97 7.24 11.64
N LYS A 62 -11.07 6.89 10.71
CA LYS A 62 -10.20 7.87 10.02
C LYS A 62 -10.64 8.20 8.60
N LEU A 63 -11.43 7.34 7.96
CA LEU A 63 -11.83 7.48 6.56
C LEU A 63 -13.34 7.67 6.44
N ASP A 64 -13.72 8.42 5.42
CA ASP A 64 -15.12 8.61 5.06
C ASP A 64 -15.75 7.32 4.48
N GLU A 65 -17.07 7.20 4.57
CA GLU A 65 -17.82 6.05 4.05
C GLU A 65 -17.59 5.79 2.57
N SER A 66 -17.27 6.82 1.78
CA SER A 66 -16.93 6.70 0.35
C SER A 66 -15.72 5.80 0.06
N TYR A 67 -14.87 5.52 1.05
CA TYR A 67 -13.74 4.60 0.93
C TYR A 67 -14.13 3.14 1.13
N PHE A 68 -15.34 2.87 1.61
CA PHE A 68 -15.83 1.52 1.88
C PHE A 68 -16.85 1.09 0.83
N LEU A 69 -16.74 -0.17 0.40
CA LEU A 69 -17.77 -0.74 -0.46
C LEU A 69 -19.06 -0.90 0.34
N PRO A 70 -20.23 -0.60 -0.27
CA PRO A 70 -21.50 -0.81 0.40
C PRO A 70 -21.65 -2.27 0.81
N VAL A 71 -22.21 -2.50 2.00
CA VAL A 71 -22.49 -3.85 2.49
C VAL A 71 -23.51 -4.50 1.57
N ARG A 72 -23.12 -5.60 0.92
CA ARG A 72 -24.03 -6.43 0.12
C ARG A 72 -24.68 -7.47 1.01
N ASN A 73 -25.90 -7.87 0.66
CA ASN A 73 -26.66 -8.90 1.36
C ASN A 73 -27.00 -8.53 2.81
N SER A 74 -27.33 -7.27 3.06
CA SER A 74 -27.77 -6.80 4.38
C SER A 74 -29.00 -7.55 4.90
N GLU A 75 -29.85 -8.03 3.99
CA GLU A 75 -31.03 -8.84 4.27
C GLU A 75 -30.75 -10.20 4.93
N LEU A 76 -29.50 -10.69 4.91
CA LEU A 76 -29.10 -11.95 5.55
C LEU A 76 -28.66 -11.79 7.02
N ARG A 77 -28.67 -10.56 7.56
CA ARG A 77 -28.22 -10.30 8.95
C ARG A 77 -29.24 -10.68 10.03
N ASP A 78 -30.52 -10.79 9.67
CA ASP A 78 -31.63 -10.96 10.63
C ASP A 78 -32.26 -12.36 10.61
N VAL A 79 -31.48 -13.40 10.27
CA VAL A 79 -31.91 -14.82 10.30
C VAL A 79 -31.54 -15.49 11.62
#